data_AF-A0A9P4R4S7-F1
#
_entry.id   AF-A0A9P4R4S7-F1
#
_cell.length_a   1.000
_cell.length_b   1.000
_cell.length_c   1.000
_cell.angle_alpha   90.00
_cell.angle_beta   90.00
_cell.angle_gamma   90.00
#
_symmetry.space_group_name_H-M   'P 1'
#
loop_
_entity.id
_entity.type
_entity.pdbx_description
1 polymer ?
#
loop_
_entity_poly.entity_id
_entity_poly.type
_entity_poly.pdbx_seq_one_letter_code
_entity_poly.pdbx_strand_id
1 'polypeptide(L)'
;YENERLKEALINEKKRRQRGKPLLLEASQQYDGGAVFWSPTKVQEARERQGQKEAEQERLQLQKSEHALLQEQQKKEKVRLLEEKRRMRAIAKEARQQEQQQKVAKREEEKVARAAQKQLQAETKLAKNGIRKSSKRVAQVSKPIDVDAASVDDVGPVTTQSSRGRKINLPERYK
;
A
#
# COMPACT_ATOMS: atom_id res chain seq x y z
N TYR A 1 6.76 44.43 28.72
CA TYR A 1 8.17 44.86 28.76
C TYR A 1 9.09 44.12 27.80
N GLU A 2 9.44 42.83 27.99
CA GLU A 2 10.46 42.17 27.17
C GLU A 2 10.07 42.02 25.68
N ASN A 3 8.81 41.63 25.41
CA ASN A 3 8.26 41.55 24.05
C ASN A 3 8.18 42.91 23.33
N GLU A 4 8.04 44.02 24.07
CA GLU A 4 7.98 45.37 23.47
C GLU A 4 9.36 45.82 23.02
N ARG A 5 10.38 45.62 23.86
CA ARG A 5 11.78 45.90 23.53
C ARG A 5 12.26 45.12 22.32
N LEU A 6 11.85 43.85 22.19
CA LEU A 6 12.16 43.03 21.02
C LEU A 6 11.49 43.56 19.74
N LYS A 7 10.22 43.99 19.82
CA LYS A 7 9.51 44.61 18.68
C LYS A 7 10.20 45.90 18.26
N GLU A 8 10.58 46.75 19.21
CA GLU A 8 11.31 48.00 18.94
C GLU A 8 12.68 47.75 18.31
N ALA A 9 13.44 46.78 18.82
CA ALA A 9 14.72 46.37 18.25
C ALA A 9 14.56 45.90 16.79
N LEU A 10 13.51 45.11 16.50
CA LEU A 10 13.21 44.63 15.15
C LEU A 10 12.86 45.81 14.21
N ILE A 11 12.04 46.76 14.67
CA ILE A 11 11.70 47.97 13.91
C ILE A 11 12.96 48.79 13.62
N ASN A 12 13.81 49.01 14.62
CA ASN A 12 15.04 49.78 14.47
C ASN A 12 16.02 49.10 13.50
N GLU A 13 16.15 47.78 13.59
CA GLU A 13 16.97 46.99 12.66
C GLU A 13 16.43 47.05 11.23
N LYS A 14 15.10 46.95 11.05
CA LYS A 14 14.45 47.15 9.74
C LYS A 14 14.75 48.53 9.16
N LYS A 15 14.60 49.58 9.96
CA LYS A 15 14.94 50.96 9.56
C LYS A 15 16.41 51.08 9.17
N ARG A 16 17.32 50.47 9.95
CA ARG A 16 18.76 50.46 9.64
C ARG A 16 19.04 49.78 8.29
N ARG A 17 18.42 48.63 8.03
CA ARG A 17 18.55 47.92 6.75
C ARG A 17 17.99 48.72 5.58
N GLN A 18 16.92 49.49 5.78
CA GLN A 18 16.34 50.34 4.73
C GLN A 18 17.24 51.53 4.37
N ARG A 19 17.96 52.13 5.33
CA ARG A 19 18.82 53.31 5.08
C ARG A 19 19.94 53.08 4.06
N GLY A 20 20.44 51.85 3.95
CA GLY A 20 21.51 51.48 3.01
C GLY A 20 21.04 50.90 1.68
N LYS A 21 19.72 50.75 1.48
CA LYS A 21 19.20 50.22 0.21
C LYS A 21 19.27 51.32 -0.86
N PRO A 22 19.97 51.10 -1.99
CA PRO A 22 19.99 52.06 -3.07
C PRO A 22 18.60 52.15 -3.71
N LEU A 23 18.20 53.37 -4.05
CA LEU A 23 16.98 53.59 -4.81
C LEU A 23 17.22 53.16 -6.26
N LEU A 24 16.41 52.26 -6.78
CA LEU A 24 16.51 51.81 -8.17
C LEU A 24 15.91 52.88 -9.10
N LEU A 25 16.71 53.88 -9.42
CA LEU A 25 16.42 54.90 -10.43
C LEU A 25 16.86 54.38 -11.81
N GLU A 26 15.99 54.49 -12.80
CA GLU A 26 16.29 54.08 -14.18
C GLU A 26 17.05 55.20 -14.88
N ALA A 27 18.31 54.94 -15.26
CA ALA A 27 19.12 55.90 -16.02
C ALA A 27 18.60 56.06 -17.46
N SER A 28 18.82 57.23 -18.06
CA SER A 28 18.57 57.45 -19.50
C SER A 28 19.49 56.57 -20.34
N GLN A 29 19.03 56.19 -21.55
CA GLN A 29 19.81 55.36 -22.48
C GLN A 29 21.11 56.02 -22.96
N GLN A 30 21.21 57.35 -22.88
CA GLN A 30 22.40 58.14 -23.20
C GLN A 30 23.02 58.68 -21.91
N TYR A 31 23.72 57.82 -21.16
CA TYR A 31 24.36 58.21 -19.91
C TYR A 31 25.89 58.22 -20.08
N ASP A 32 26.49 59.41 -20.01
CA ASP A 32 27.92 59.64 -20.28
C ASP A 32 28.82 59.59 -19.03
N GLY A 33 28.37 58.94 -17.95
CA GLY A 33 29.20 58.66 -16.77
C GLY A 33 29.34 59.79 -15.74
N GLY A 34 28.63 60.92 -15.90
CA GLY A 34 28.61 62.04 -14.95
C GLY A 34 27.57 61.92 -13.83
N ALA A 35 27.63 62.75 -12.79
CA ALA A 35 26.61 62.74 -11.73
C ALA A 35 25.23 63.19 -12.27
N VAL A 36 24.18 62.39 -12.01
CA VAL A 36 22.78 62.71 -12.39
C VAL A 36 22.02 63.24 -11.18
N PHE A 37 21.47 64.44 -11.30
CA PHE A 37 20.54 64.98 -10.32
C PHE A 37 19.11 64.58 -10.69
N TRP A 38 18.44 63.89 -9.77
CA TRP A 38 17.05 63.46 -9.96
C TRP A 38 16.08 64.46 -9.35
N SER A 39 14.96 64.71 -10.03
CA SER A 39 13.87 65.50 -9.45
C SER A 39 13.24 64.76 -8.26
N PRO A 40 12.67 65.48 -7.28
CA PRO A 40 11.96 64.87 -6.16
C PRO A 40 10.85 63.90 -6.61
N THR A 41 10.18 64.20 -7.72
CA THR A 41 9.15 63.35 -8.32
C THR A 41 9.71 62.00 -8.79
N LYS A 42 10.88 61.97 -9.44
CA LYS A 42 11.53 60.73 -9.88
C LYS A 42 11.95 59.84 -8.71
N VAL A 43 12.38 60.46 -7.60
CA VAL A 43 12.70 59.75 -6.36
C VAL A 43 11.43 59.14 -5.74
N GLN A 44 10.30 59.84 -5.76
CA GLN A 44 9.02 59.29 -5.29
C GLN A 44 8.55 58.10 -6.13
N GLU A 45 8.54 58.23 -7.46
CA GLU A 45 8.17 57.14 -8.40
C GLU A 45 8.99 55.87 -8.15
N ALA A 46 10.30 56.00 -7.93
CA ALA A 46 11.17 54.86 -7.66
C ALA A 46 10.87 54.19 -6.29
N ARG A 47 10.51 54.97 -5.27
CA ARG A 47 10.05 54.43 -3.98
C ARG A 47 8.73 53.68 -4.12
N GLU A 48 7.78 54.24 -4.86
CA GLU A 48 6.48 53.61 -5.11
C GLU A 48 6.64 52.28 -5.86
N ARG A 49 7.44 52.27 -6.94
CA ARG A 49 7.75 51.05 -7.69
C ARG A 49 8.39 49.98 -6.80
N GLN A 50 9.31 50.38 -5.91
CA GLN A 50 9.91 49.44 -4.97
C GLN A 50 8.90 48.91 -3.96
N GLY A 51 8.04 49.77 -3.42
CA GLY A 51 6.97 49.37 -2.50
C GLY A 51 5.98 48.39 -3.16
N GLN A 52 5.62 48.62 -4.43
CA GLN A 52 4.79 47.70 -5.20
C GLN A 52 5.46 46.33 -5.37
N LYS A 53 6.74 46.30 -5.74
CA LYS A 53 7.50 45.04 -5.87
C LYS A 53 7.59 44.28 -4.54
N GLU A 54 7.86 44.97 -3.44
CA GLU A 54 7.92 44.35 -2.11
C GLU A 54 6.54 43.79 -1.71
N ALA A 55 5.45 44.54 -1.94
CA ALA A 55 4.09 44.07 -1.66
C ALA A 55 3.68 42.87 -2.53
N GLU A 56 4.06 42.86 -3.81
CA GLU A 56 3.84 41.70 -4.69
C GLU A 56 4.61 40.47 -4.23
N GLN A 57 5.87 40.64 -3.82
CA GLN A 57 6.67 39.55 -3.26
C GLN A 57 6.07 39.00 -1.98
N GLU A 58 5.60 39.86 -1.07
CA GLU A 58 4.92 39.45 0.15
C GLU A 58 3.63 38.68 -0.16
N ARG A 59 2.80 39.16 -1.11
CA ARG A 59 1.60 38.43 -1.56
C ARG A 59 1.93 37.07 -2.14
N LEU A 60 2.97 36.96 -2.97
CA LEU A 60 3.42 35.69 -3.53
C LEU A 60 3.94 34.74 -2.44
N GLN A 61 4.64 35.24 -1.43
CA GLN A 61 5.08 34.43 -0.30
C GLN A 61 3.91 33.90 0.52
N LEU A 62 2.92 34.75 0.79
CA LEU A 62 1.69 34.35 1.47
C LEU A 62 0.95 33.26 0.69
N GLN A 63 0.71 33.46 -0.61
CA GLN A 63 0.08 32.45 -1.46
C GLN A 63 0.84 31.12 -1.48
N LYS A 64 2.18 31.16 -1.56
CA LYS A 64 3.02 29.95 -1.48
C LYS A 64 2.87 29.25 -0.14
N SER A 65 2.81 30.00 0.95
CA SER A 65 2.63 29.43 2.30
C SER A 65 1.25 28.78 2.46
N GLU A 66 0.19 29.43 2.00
CA GLU A 66 -1.18 28.89 2.02
C GLU A 66 -1.28 27.62 1.19
N HIS A 67 -0.71 27.64 -0.01
CA HIS A 67 -0.68 26.48 -0.88
C HIS A 67 0.13 25.32 -0.28
N ALA A 68 1.26 25.61 0.37
CA ALA A 68 2.03 24.59 1.07
C ALA A 68 1.22 23.94 2.21
N LEU A 69 0.51 24.74 3.01
CA LEU A 69 -0.38 24.24 4.07
C LEU A 69 -1.49 23.34 3.52
N LEU A 70 -2.16 23.76 2.44
CA LEU A 70 -3.19 22.96 1.78
C LEU A 70 -2.63 21.62 1.27
N GLN A 71 -1.45 21.64 0.64
CA GLN A 71 -0.81 20.41 0.17
C GLN A 71 -0.46 19.45 1.31
N GLU A 72 0.02 19.97 2.45
CA GLU A 72 0.30 19.14 3.62
C GLU A 72 -0.96 18.49 4.17
N GLN A 73 -2.08 19.22 4.24
CA GLN A 73 -3.37 18.69 4.66
C GLN A 73 -3.83 17.56 3.72
N GLN A 74 -3.81 17.80 2.41
CA GLN A 74 -4.17 16.79 1.40
C GLN A 74 -3.28 15.54 1.49
N LYS A 75 -1.98 15.70 1.71
CA LYS A 75 -1.06 14.56 1.91
C LYS A 75 -1.44 13.75 3.14
N LYS A 76 -1.73 14.41 4.26
CA LYS A 76 -2.15 13.74 5.52
C LYS A 76 -3.45 12.97 5.33
N GLU A 77 -4.45 13.56 4.67
CA GLU A 77 -5.72 12.90 4.37
C GLU A 77 -5.53 11.69 3.46
N LYS A 78 -4.72 11.83 2.41
CA LYS A 78 -4.41 10.72 1.50
C LYS A 78 -3.73 9.55 2.21
N VAL A 79 -2.79 9.84 3.12
CA VAL A 79 -2.13 8.81 3.94
C VAL A 79 -3.15 8.11 4.83
N ARG A 80 -4.01 8.85 5.55
CA ARG A 80 -5.07 8.26 6.39
C ARG A 80 -5.98 7.33 5.60
N LEU A 81 -6.46 7.77 4.43
CA LEU A 81 -7.33 6.97 3.57
C LEU A 81 -6.62 5.70 3.05
N LEU A 82 -5.32 5.77 2.76
CA LEU A 82 -4.55 4.59 2.36
C LEU A 82 -4.36 3.61 3.53
N GLU A 83 -4.13 4.10 4.74
CA GLU A 83 -4.05 3.26 5.94
C GLU A 83 -5.37 2.55 6.23
N GLU A 84 -6.50 3.26 6.15
CA GLU A 84 -7.84 2.67 6.29
C GLU A 84 -8.09 1.59 5.24
N LYS A 85 -7.76 1.86 3.96
CA LYS A 85 -7.87 0.85 2.90
C LYS A 85 -6.99 -0.37 3.17
N ARG A 86 -5.79 -0.20 3.73
CA ARG A 86 -4.91 -1.31 4.11
C ARG A 86 -5.52 -2.12 5.26
N ARG A 87 -6.07 -1.46 6.28
CA ARG A 87 -6.76 -2.12 7.40
C ARG A 87 -7.96 -2.94 6.92
N MET A 88 -8.82 -2.35 6.09
CA MET A 88 -9.98 -3.06 5.52
C MET A 88 -9.56 -4.28 4.69
N ARG A 89 -8.48 -4.18 3.92
CA ARG A 89 -7.94 -5.33 3.18
C ARG A 89 -7.38 -6.41 4.10
N ALA A 90 -6.75 -6.05 5.22
CA ALA A 90 -6.25 -7.01 6.20
C ALA A 90 -7.42 -7.77 6.85
N ILE A 91 -8.42 -7.03 7.34
CA ILE A 91 -9.65 -7.62 7.93
C ILE A 91 -10.35 -8.55 6.93
N ALA A 92 -10.50 -8.12 5.67
CA ALA A 92 -11.12 -8.96 4.64
C ALA A 92 -10.32 -10.24 4.34
N LYS A 93 -8.98 -10.19 4.42
CA LYS A 93 -8.13 -11.37 4.27
C LYS A 93 -8.29 -12.34 5.45
N GLU A 94 -8.31 -11.82 6.67
CA GLU A 94 -8.50 -12.61 7.89
C GLU A 94 -9.88 -13.29 7.89
N ALA A 95 -10.94 -12.55 7.56
CA ALA A 95 -12.28 -13.10 7.44
C ALA A 95 -12.35 -14.22 6.39
N ARG A 96 -11.68 -14.04 5.24
CA ARG A 96 -11.61 -15.08 4.20
C ARG A 96 -10.86 -16.32 4.67
N GLN A 97 -9.78 -16.17 5.43
CA GLN A 97 -9.05 -17.30 6.00
C GLN A 97 -9.88 -18.05 7.03
N GLN A 98 -10.58 -17.33 7.92
CA GLN A 98 -11.49 -17.94 8.89
C GLN A 98 -12.63 -18.70 8.21
N GLU A 99 -13.25 -18.13 7.18
CA GLU A 99 -14.30 -18.83 6.42
C GLU A 99 -13.76 -20.11 5.76
N GLN A 100 -12.55 -20.05 5.18
CA GLN A 100 -11.90 -21.22 4.62
C GLN A 100 -11.63 -22.29 5.68
N GLN A 101 -11.11 -21.92 6.84
CA GLN A 101 -10.88 -22.83 7.96
C GLN A 101 -12.19 -23.46 8.45
N GLN A 102 -13.24 -22.66 8.65
CA GLN A 102 -14.56 -23.17 9.03
C GLN A 102 -15.13 -24.12 7.99
N LYS A 103 -14.96 -23.83 6.69
CA LYS A 103 -15.42 -24.70 5.62
C LYS A 103 -14.64 -26.01 5.58
N VAL A 104 -13.34 -26.00 5.86
CA VAL A 104 -12.53 -27.22 5.99
C VAL A 104 -12.97 -28.02 7.20
N ALA A 105 -13.11 -27.38 8.38
CA ALA A 105 -13.58 -28.03 9.60
C ALA A 105 -14.95 -28.69 9.40
N LYS A 106 -15.92 -27.98 8.81
CA LYS A 106 -17.25 -28.54 8.49
C LYS A 106 -17.15 -29.77 7.59
N ARG A 107 -16.29 -29.75 6.57
CA ARG A 107 -16.07 -30.91 5.68
C ARG A 107 -15.44 -32.09 6.42
N GLU A 108 -14.55 -31.83 7.37
CA GLU A 108 -13.94 -32.87 8.20
C GLU A 108 -14.95 -33.48 9.17
N GLU A 109 -15.75 -32.64 9.84
CA GLU A 109 -16.86 -33.08 10.69
C GLU A 109 -17.86 -33.95 9.92
N GLU A 110 -18.26 -33.53 8.72
CA GLU A 110 -19.14 -34.32 7.85
C GLU A 110 -18.54 -35.68 7.47
N LYS A 111 -17.23 -35.75 7.19
CA LYS A 111 -16.53 -37.01 6.91
C LYS A 111 -16.51 -37.92 8.13
N VAL A 112 -16.21 -37.38 9.31
CA VAL A 112 -16.19 -38.13 10.57
C VAL A 112 -17.59 -38.64 10.91
N ALA A 113 -18.63 -37.79 10.81
CA ALA A 113 -20.01 -38.17 11.03
C ALA A 113 -20.46 -39.28 10.07
N ARG A 114 -20.11 -39.19 8.79
CA ARG A 114 -20.39 -40.23 7.79
C ARG A 114 -19.66 -41.55 8.11
N ALA A 115 -18.42 -41.49 8.59
CA ALA A 115 -17.66 -42.67 9.01
C ALA A 115 -18.28 -43.34 10.24
N ALA A 116 -18.64 -42.56 11.27
CA ALA A 116 -19.31 -43.05 12.47
C ALA A 116 -20.68 -43.68 12.13
N GLN A 117 -21.47 -43.05 11.26
CA GLN A 117 -22.75 -43.60 10.80
C GLN A 117 -22.55 -44.94 10.08
N LYS A 118 -21.53 -45.08 9.24
CA LYS A 118 -21.18 -46.35 8.58
C LYS A 118 -20.78 -47.42 9.60
N GLN A 119 -20.02 -47.08 10.64
CA GLN A 119 -19.64 -48.00 11.72
C GLN A 119 -20.88 -48.51 12.47
N LEU A 120 -21.78 -47.61 12.90
CA LEU A 120 -23.04 -47.98 13.56
C LEU A 120 -23.92 -48.88 12.66
N GLN A 121 -24.00 -48.60 11.37
CA GLN A 121 -24.71 -49.47 10.42
C GLN A 121 -24.06 -50.85 10.27
N ALA A 122 -22.74 -50.94 10.30
CA ALA A 122 -22.03 -52.22 10.26
C ALA A 122 -22.26 -53.04 11.54
N GLU A 123 -22.16 -52.41 12.71
CA GLU A 123 -22.41 -53.03 14.01
C GLU A 123 -23.85 -53.54 14.14
N THR A 124 -24.83 -52.73 13.75
CA THR A 124 -26.25 -53.16 13.75
C THR A 124 -26.50 -54.33 12.80
N LYS A 125 -25.87 -54.37 11.63
CA LYS A 125 -25.93 -55.52 10.72
C LYS A 125 -25.26 -56.76 11.33
N LEU A 126 -24.10 -56.60 11.99
CA LEU A 126 -23.40 -57.69 12.68
C LEU A 126 -24.23 -58.24 13.84
N ALA A 127 -24.84 -57.39 14.67
CA ALA A 127 -25.72 -57.80 15.77
C ALA A 127 -26.92 -58.61 15.25
N LYS A 128 -27.56 -58.14 14.16
CA LYS A 128 -28.67 -58.87 13.51
C LYS A 128 -28.23 -60.21 12.92
N ASN A 129 -27.02 -60.30 12.37
CA ASN A 129 -26.47 -61.54 11.82
C ASN A 129 -25.91 -62.49 12.89
N GLY A 130 -25.45 -61.99 14.04
CA GLY A 130 -25.01 -62.78 15.19
C GLY A 130 -26.16 -63.57 15.81
N ILE A 131 -27.35 -62.97 15.89
CA ILE A 131 -28.60 -63.65 16.28
C ILE A 131 -28.97 -64.76 15.26
N ARG A 132 -28.62 -64.59 13.97
CA ARG A 132 -28.88 -65.60 12.93
C ARG A 132 -27.80 -66.68 12.81
N LYS A 133 -26.57 -66.46 13.33
CA LYS A 133 -25.45 -67.41 13.26
C LYS A 133 -25.33 -68.33 14.47
N SER A 134 -26.02 -68.05 15.57
CA SER A 134 -26.17 -69.01 16.67
C SER A 134 -26.94 -70.28 16.25
N SER A 135 -27.50 -70.34 15.04
CA SER A 135 -28.19 -71.51 14.48
C SER A 135 -27.39 -72.33 13.45
N LYS A 136 -26.10 -72.05 13.17
CA LYS A 136 -25.31 -72.93 12.29
C LYS A 136 -23.81 -72.93 12.54
N ARG A 137 -23.32 -74.03 13.15
CA ARG A 137 -21.91 -74.47 13.08
C ARG A 137 -21.64 -75.03 11.68
N VAL A 138 -20.40 -74.87 11.16
CA VAL A 138 -19.54 -75.93 10.56
C VAL A 138 -18.26 -75.32 9.95
N ALA A 139 -17.16 -76.02 10.27
CA ALA A 139 -15.79 -76.17 9.77
C ALA A 139 -15.24 -75.44 8.51
N GLN A 140 -14.03 -74.87 8.72
CA GLN A 140 -12.71 -75.13 8.08
C GLN A 140 -12.40 -74.85 6.58
N VAL A 141 -11.14 -74.41 6.39
CA VAL A 141 -10.17 -74.64 5.30
C VAL A 141 -9.77 -73.44 4.41
N SER A 142 -8.44 -73.29 4.35
CA SER A 142 -7.53 -72.33 3.73
C SER A 142 -7.26 -72.56 2.23
N LYS A 143 -6.93 -71.48 1.50
CA LYS A 143 -5.94 -71.46 0.38
C LYS A 143 -5.35 -70.03 0.20
N PRO A 144 -4.03 -69.86 -0.04
CA PRO A 144 -3.43 -68.57 -0.41
C PRO A 144 -3.43 -68.35 -1.93
N ILE A 145 -3.36 -67.07 -2.34
CA ILE A 145 -3.40 -66.55 -3.72
C ILE A 145 -2.01 -65.99 -4.07
N ASP A 146 -1.57 -66.26 -5.30
CA ASP A 146 -0.30 -65.84 -5.92
C ASP A 146 -0.09 -64.32 -5.96
N VAL A 147 1.16 -63.89 -5.81
CA VAL A 147 1.63 -62.50 -5.93
C VAL A 147 2.49 -62.37 -7.18
N ASP A 148 1.92 -61.80 -8.26
CA ASP A 148 2.69 -61.28 -9.39
C ASP A 148 2.79 -59.75 -9.26
N ALA A 149 3.98 -59.29 -8.89
CA ALA A 149 4.37 -57.89 -8.87
C ALA A 149 5.05 -57.53 -10.21
N ALA A 150 4.28 -56.98 -11.15
CA ALA A 150 4.85 -56.27 -12.29
C ALA A 150 5.06 -54.80 -11.91
N SER A 151 6.32 -54.39 -11.77
CA SER A 151 6.75 -52.98 -11.72
C SER A 151 7.83 -52.81 -12.78
N VAL A 152 7.48 -52.06 -13.82
CA VAL A 152 8.44 -51.44 -14.74
C VAL A 152 8.00 -49.99 -14.85
N ASP A 153 8.64 -49.12 -14.09
CA ASP A 153 8.54 -47.67 -14.24
C ASP A 153 9.35 -47.25 -15.48
N ASP A 154 8.65 -46.91 -16.56
CA ASP A 154 9.24 -46.21 -17.72
C ASP A 154 9.24 -44.70 -17.43
N VAL A 155 10.44 -44.15 -17.17
CA VAL A 155 10.66 -42.72 -16.92
C VAL A 155 10.75 -42.00 -18.26
N GLY A 156 9.61 -41.47 -18.73
CA GLY A 156 9.54 -40.51 -19.83
C GLY A 156 9.80 -39.06 -19.37
N PRO A 157 10.40 -38.20 -20.23
CA PRO A 157 10.91 -36.89 -19.83
C PRO A 157 9.80 -35.86 -19.54
N VAL A 158 9.96 -35.15 -18.41
CA VAL A 158 9.03 -34.13 -17.92
C VAL A 158 9.11 -32.88 -18.82
N THR A 159 8.12 -32.67 -19.67
CA THR A 159 7.87 -31.35 -20.26
C THR A 159 7.17 -30.48 -19.22
N THR A 160 7.82 -29.41 -18.74
CA THR A 160 7.21 -28.47 -17.80
C THR A 160 6.11 -27.66 -18.49
N GLN A 161 4.84 -28.00 -18.22
CA GLN A 161 3.68 -27.25 -18.70
C GLN A 161 3.31 -26.14 -17.69
N SER A 162 3.05 -24.94 -18.21
CA SER A 162 2.47 -23.83 -17.43
C SER A 162 1.05 -24.20 -16.97
N SER A 163 0.65 -23.76 -15.78
CA SER A 163 -0.69 -24.01 -15.19
C SER A 163 -1.88 -23.51 -16.04
N ARG A 164 -1.61 -22.80 -17.15
CA ARG A 164 -2.61 -22.28 -18.10
C ARG A 164 -2.51 -22.88 -19.51
N GLY A 165 -1.79 -23.99 -19.69
CA GLY A 165 -1.78 -24.76 -20.95
C GLY A 165 -1.13 -24.06 -22.15
N ARG A 166 -0.32 -23.02 -21.93
CA ARG A 166 0.43 -22.36 -23.01
C ARG A 166 1.80 -23.00 -23.19
N LYS A 167 2.16 -23.28 -24.44
CA LYS A 167 3.52 -23.69 -24.81
C LYS A 167 4.48 -22.53 -24.56
N ILE A 168 5.47 -22.72 -23.67
CA ILE A 168 6.53 -21.75 -23.41
C ILE A 168 7.69 -22.10 -24.34
N ASN A 169 7.98 -21.22 -25.30
CA ASN A 169 9.19 -21.31 -26.09
C ASN A 169 10.30 -20.58 -25.34
N LEU A 170 11.32 -21.29 -24.86
CA LEU A 170 12.49 -20.66 -24.25
C LEU A 170 13.33 -19.94 -25.31
N PRO A 171 13.86 -18.74 -25.02
CA PRO A 171 14.78 -18.04 -25.92
C PRO A 171 16.06 -18.85 -26.16
N GLU A 172 16.69 -18.72 -27.34
CA GLU A 172 17.93 -19.46 -27.69
C GLU A 172 19.09 -19.25 -26.73
N ARG A 173 19.13 -18.11 -26.04
CA ARG A 173 20.15 -17.82 -25.03
C ARG A 173 20.10 -18.74 -23.81
N TYR A 174 18.98 -19.43 -23.61
CA TYR A 174 18.71 -20.36 -22.51
C TYR A 174 18.45 -21.79 -23.01
N LYS A 175 18.73 -22.06 -24.28
CA LYS A 175 18.83 -23.42 -24.80
C LYS A 175 20.22 -23.98 -24.54
#